data_AF-A0A349H0Z4-F1
#
_entry.id   AF-A0A349H0Z4-F1
#
_cell.length_a   1.000
_cell.length_b   1.000
_cell.length_c   1.000
_cell.angle_alpha   90.00
_cell.angle_beta   90.00
_cell.angle_gamma   90.00
#
_symmetry.space_group_name_H-M   'P 1'
#
loop_
_entity.id
_entity.type
_entity.pdbx_description
1 polymer ?
#
loop_
_entity_poly.entity_id
_entity_poly.type
_entity_poly.pdbx_seq_one_letter_code
_entity_poly.pdbx_strand_id
1 'polypeptide(L)'
;MPFIDGLPRSGTTLLRMMLDAHPDLAITPGTKFIPQLCAACHNSPDPHATFIHMVASSDTNPRWHDWQIDTEALQHVIYAIQPFHLA
;
A
#
# COMPACT_ATOMS: atom_id res chain seq x y z
N MET A 1 -10.21 -4.30 8.95
CA MET A 1 -9.96 -3.29 7.91
C MET A 1 -10.96 -3.51 6.78
N PRO A 2 -11.70 -2.48 6.33
CA PRO A 2 -12.67 -2.64 5.24
C PRO A 2 -11.95 -2.84 3.90
N PHE A 3 -12.47 -3.73 3.06
CA PHE A 3 -12.08 -3.86 1.66
C PHE A 3 -13.19 -3.32 0.78
N ILE A 4 -12.85 -2.45 -0.17
CA ILE A 4 -13.80 -1.93 -1.16
C ILE A 4 -13.51 -2.62 -2.49
N ASP A 5 -14.48 -3.40 -2.96
CA ASP A 5 -14.44 -4.06 -4.27
C ASP A 5 -15.76 -3.85 -5.01
N GLY A 6 -15.76 -4.09 -6.32
CA GLY A 6 -16.94 -3.98 -7.16
C GLY A 6 -16.58 -3.88 -8.64
N LEU A 7 -17.58 -4.06 -9.50
CA LEU A 7 -17.40 -3.90 -10.94
C LEU A 7 -16.89 -2.48 -11.27
N PRO A 8 -16.09 -2.30 -12.34
CA PRO A 8 -15.71 -0.98 -12.80
C PRO A 8 -16.94 -0.09 -12.99
N ARG A 9 -16.83 1.19 -12.59
CA ARG A 9 -17.89 2.21 -12.71
C ARG A 9 -19.11 2.01 -11.80
N SER A 10 -19.02 1.17 -10.77
CA SER A 10 -20.07 0.97 -9.74
C SER A 10 -20.07 2.01 -8.60
N GLY A 11 -19.26 3.07 -8.68
CA GLY A 11 -19.16 4.08 -7.63
C GLY A 11 -18.17 3.75 -6.50
N THR A 12 -17.40 2.67 -6.60
CA THR A 12 -16.35 2.32 -5.61
C THR A 12 -15.32 3.44 -5.40
N THR A 13 -15.03 4.25 -6.41
CA THR A 13 -14.18 5.44 -6.27
C THR A 13 -14.80 6.50 -5.36
N LEU A 14 -16.11 6.76 -5.48
CA LEU A 14 -16.79 7.72 -4.61
C LEU A 14 -16.84 7.20 -3.18
N LEU A 15 -17.17 5.92 -3.01
CA LEU A 15 -17.21 5.28 -1.70
C LEU A 15 -15.86 5.35 -0.98
N ARG A 16 -14.73 5.06 -1.68
CA ARG A 16 -13.41 5.20 -1.06
C ARG A 16 -13.14 6.64 -0.64
N MET A 17 -13.51 7.65 -1.44
CA MET A 17 -13.24 9.05 -1.12
C MET A 17 -14.07 9.52 0.08
N MET A 18 -15.31 9.06 0.22
CA MET A 18 -16.14 9.38 1.38
C MET A 18 -15.57 8.79 2.68
N LEU A 19 -15.01 7.59 2.62
CA LEU A 19 -14.40 6.91 3.76
C LEU A 19 -13.03 7.47 4.11
N ASP A 20 -12.22 7.81 3.11
CA ASP A 20 -10.90 8.45 3.25
C ASP A 20 -10.98 9.88 3.82
N ALA A 21 -12.16 10.51 3.79
CA ALA A 21 -12.41 11.79 4.45
C ALA A 21 -12.57 11.68 5.98
N HIS A 22 -12.68 10.47 6.53
CA HIS A 22 -12.81 10.26 7.96
C HIS A 22 -11.43 10.31 8.63
N PRO A 23 -11.23 11.10 9.71
CA PRO A 23 -9.90 11.32 10.29
C PRO A 23 -9.21 10.05 10.79
N ASP A 24 -9.99 9.07 11.23
CA ASP A 24 -9.47 7.79 11.74
C ASP A 24 -9.35 6.69 10.68
N LEU A 25 -9.57 6.98 9.39
CA LEU A 25 -9.59 5.97 8.34
C LEU A 25 -8.91 6.45 7.05
N ALA A 26 -7.90 5.69 6.60
CA ALA A 26 -7.26 5.89 5.30
C ALA A 26 -7.72 4.80 4.31
N ILE A 27 -8.31 5.22 3.18
CA ILE A 27 -8.60 4.37 2.02
C ILE A 27 -8.00 5.03 0.77
N THR A 28 -6.67 4.96 0.73
CA THR A 28 -5.77 5.55 -0.27
C THR A 28 -6.03 5.02 -1.70
N PRO A 29 -5.41 5.59 -2.74
CA PRO A 29 -5.64 5.18 -4.12
C PRO A 29 -5.42 3.67 -4.38
N GLY A 30 -6.05 3.15 -5.44
CA GLY A 30 -6.19 1.71 -5.67
C GLY A 30 -4.91 0.88 -5.55
N THR A 31 -5.04 -0.26 -4.86
CA THR A 31 -3.97 -1.18 -4.48
C THR A 31 -3.63 -2.23 -5.55
N LYS A 32 -3.80 -1.88 -6.83
CA LYS A 32 -3.56 -2.81 -7.96
C LYS A 32 -2.11 -3.30 -8.06
N PHE A 33 -1.18 -2.65 -7.36
CA PHE A 33 0.23 -3.05 -7.28
C PHE A 33 0.47 -4.25 -6.35
N ILE A 34 -0.49 -4.63 -5.49
CA ILE A 34 -0.30 -5.71 -4.49
C ILE A 34 0.16 -7.04 -5.11
N PRO A 35 -0.42 -7.55 -6.21
CA PRO A 35 0.05 -8.81 -6.80
C PRO A 35 1.52 -8.76 -7.26
N GLN A 36 1.94 -7.62 -7.83
CA GLN A 36 3.33 -7.41 -8.28
C GLN A 36 4.28 -7.26 -7.08
N LEU A 37 3.83 -6.60 -6.02
CA LEU A 37 4.53 -6.49 -4.75
C LEU A 37 4.80 -7.85 -4.11
N CYS A 38 3.78 -8.71 -4.00
CA CYS A 38 3.93 -10.06 -3.46
C CYS A 38 4.95 -10.87 -4.27
N ALA A 39 4.84 -10.85 -5.60
CA ALA A 39 5.78 -11.56 -6.48
C ALA A 39 7.22 -11.04 -6.35
N ALA A 40 7.42 -9.73 -6.22
CA ALA A 40 8.73 -9.13 -6.03
C ALA A 40 9.34 -9.53 -4.68
N CYS A 41 8.56 -9.48 -3.60
CA CYS A 41 9.05 -9.82 -2.26
C CYS A 41 9.35 -11.30 -2.10
N HIS A 42 8.56 -12.19 -2.71
CA HIS A 42 8.76 -13.64 -2.65
C HIS A 42 10.13 -14.07 -3.21
N ASN A 43 10.60 -13.38 -4.26
CA ASN A 43 11.86 -13.71 -4.94
C ASN A 43 13.06 -12.92 -4.40
N SER A 44 12.87 -12.12 -3.35
CA SER A 44 13.90 -11.20 -2.86
C SER A 44 14.71 -11.76 -1.70
N PRO A 45 16.04 -11.55 -1.68
CA PRO A 45 16.86 -11.84 -0.50
C PRO A 45 16.56 -10.93 0.69
N ASP A 46 16.01 -9.73 0.43
CA ASP A 46 15.58 -8.77 1.45
C ASP A 46 14.14 -8.30 1.15
N PRO A 47 13.13 -9.02 1.68
CA PRO A 47 11.73 -8.70 1.41
C PRO A 47 11.29 -7.37 2.05
N HIS A 48 11.92 -6.93 3.16
CA HIS A 48 11.64 -5.64 3.79
C HIS A 48 12.05 -4.48 2.88
N ALA A 49 13.30 -4.47 2.42
CA ALA A 49 13.79 -3.43 1.52
C ALA A 49 13.01 -3.41 0.20
N THR A 50 12.65 -4.60 -0.31
CA THR A 50 11.87 -4.74 -1.55
C THR A 50 10.46 -4.18 -1.40
N PHE A 51 9.80 -4.46 -0.27
CA PHE A 51 8.48 -3.89 0.03
C PHE A 51 8.53 -2.37 0.06
N ILE A 52 9.49 -1.82 0.81
CA ILE A 52 9.67 -0.36 0.97
C ILE A 52 9.90 0.29 -0.40
N HIS A 53 10.79 -0.29 -1.22
CA HIS A 53 11.06 0.21 -2.57
C HIS A 53 9.81 0.19 -3.46
N MET A 54 9.01 -0.88 -3.42
CA MET A 54 7.83 -1.02 -4.26
C MET A 54 6.65 -0.13 -3.82
N VAL A 55 6.56 0.20 -2.54
CA VAL A 55 5.43 0.98 -1.98
C VAL A 55 5.75 2.47 -1.89
N ALA A 56 6.96 2.82 -1.44
CA ALA A 56 7.31 4.20 -1.06
C ALA A 56 8.24 4.90 -2.04
N SER A 57 8.65 4.24 -3.13
CA SER A 57 9.47 4.87 -4.16
C SER A 57 8.61 5.45 -5.28
N SER A 58 8.97 6.65 -5.74
CA SER A 58 8.19 7.40 -6.75
C SER A 58 8.23 6.77 -8.14
N ASP A 59 9.26 5.96 -8.42
CA ASP A 59 9.43 5.24 -9.68
C ASP A 59 8.49 4.03 -9.78
N THR A 60 8.22 3.35 -8.66
CA THR A 60 7.36 2.16 -8.58
C THR A 60 5.91 2.51 -8.22
N ASN A 61 5.71 3.49 -7.34
CA ASN A 61 4.42 3.99 -6.92
C ASN A 61 4.37 5.53 -7.00
N PRO A 62 4.04 6.10 -8.18
CA PRO A 62 3.95 7.54 -8.37
C PRO A 62 2.93 8.23 -7.44
N ARG A 63 2.01 7.46 -6.85
CA ARG A 63 0.97 7.95 -5.93
C ARG A 63 1.33 7.85 -4.46
N TRP A 64 2.56 7.44 -4.12
CA TRP A 64 3.00 7.37 -2.72
C TRP A 64 2.77 8.69 -1.96
N HIS A 65 3.04 9.83 -2.60
CA HIS A 65 2.81 11.16 -2.00
C HIS A 65 1.36 11.42 -1.58
N ASP A 66 0.38 10.78 -2.23
CA ASP A 66 -1.04 10.94 -1.90
C ASP A 66 -1.39 10.28 -0.55
N TRP A 67 -0.51 9.41 -0.03
CA TRP A 67 -0.76 8.64 1.18
C TRP A 67 -0.47 9.43 2.45
N GLN A 68 0.29 10.54 2.34
CA GLN A 68 0.65 11.42 3.47
C GLN A 68 1.33 10.68 4.64
N ILE A 69 2.05 9.60 4.32
CA ILE A 69 2.84 8.83 5.28
C ILE A 69 4.31 9.22 5.13
N ASP A 70 4.98 9.42 6.27
CA ASP A 70 6.41 9.62 6.28
C ASP A 70 7.16 8.32 5.91
N THR A 71 8.07 8.42 4.94
CA THR A 71 8.80 7.26 4.42
C THR A 71 9.69 6.63 5.48
N GLU A 72 10.36 7.43 6.33
CA GLU A 72 11.21 6.91 7.40
C GLU A 72 10.39 6.19 8.47
N ALA A 73 9.24 6.74 8.85
CA ALA A 73 8.29 6.09 9.74
C ALA A 73 7.81 4.75 9.17
N LEU A 74 7.47 4.68 7.87
CA LEU A 74 7.12 3.42 7.22
C LEU A 74 8.29 2.42 7.31
N GLN A 75 9.50 2.83 6.95
CA GLN A 75 10.69 1.98 6.99
C GLN A 75 10.88 1.39 8.37
N HIS A 76 10.83 2.22 9.41
CA HIS A 76 11.01 1.80 10.80
C HIS A 76 9.99 0.72 11.20
N VAL A 77 8.71 0.94 10.89
CA VAL A 77 7.64 -0.02 11.20
C VAL A 77 7.82 -1.32 10.44
N ILE A 78 8.14 -1.26 9.14
CA ILE A 78 8.30 -2.47 8.32
C ILE A 78 9.46 -3.33 8.83
N TYR A 79 10.64 -2.75 9.09
CA TYR A 79 11.79 -3.50 9.62
C TYR A 79 11.54 -4.12 11.00
N ALA A 80 10.64 -3.55 11.80
CA ALA A 80 10.28 -4.09 13.11
C ALA A 80 9.37 -5.34 13.03
N ILE A 81 8.74 -5.61 11.87
CA ILE A 81 7.84 -6.77 11.70
C ILE A 81 8.67 -8.04 11.52
N GLN A 82 8.50 -8.99 12.45
CA GLN A 82 9.14 -10.31 12.44
C GLN A 82 8.15 -11.39 12.90
N PRO A 83 7.90 -12.46 12.11
CA PRO A 83 8.42 -12.67 10.76
C PRO A 83 7.71 -11.75 9.74
N PHE A 84 8.42 -11.36 8.68
CA PHE A 84 7.84 -10.60 7.57
C PHE A 84 7.48 -11.56 6.42
N HIS A 85 6.19 -11.85 6.29
CA HIS A 85 5.66 -12.70 5.23
C HIS A 85 4.59 -11.96 4.42
N LEU A 86 4.74 -11.99 3.11
CA LEU A 86 3.71 -11.60 2.15
C LEU A 86 3.28 -12.90 1.47
N ALA A 87 1.97 -13.20 1.56
CA ALA A 87 1.39 -14.48 1.14
C ALA A 87 1.67 -14.83 -0.33
#